data_AF-A0A2M7KJY9-F1
#
_entry.id   AF-A0A2M7KJY9-F1
#
_cell.length_a   1.000
_cell.length_b   1.000
_cell.length_c   1.000
_cell.angle_alpha   90.00
_cell.angle_beta   90.00
_cell.angle_gamma   90.00
#
_symmetry.space_group_name_H-M   'P 1'
#
loop_
_entity.id
_entity.type
_entity.pdbx_description
1 polymer ?
#
loop_
_entity_poly.entity_id
_entity_poly.type
_entity_poly.pdbx_seq_one_letter_code
_entity_poly.pdbx_strand_id
1 'polypeptide(L)'
;MIDIGKQVSFWREGAVEDWEVAQHLVDSGRVRHGLFFGHLALEKALKAHVCRHTSDLAPRLRNLVRLAELAGLDLSEEQTGVLAEMNPHNIEGRYPDRLGPVPSRAESRQCLSRAKEVYEWLRAQFSDPCANT
;
A
#
# COMPACT_ATOMS: atom_id res chain seq x y z
N MET A 1 -12.86 18.54 -16.71
CA MET A 1 -13.31 17.89 -15.47
C MET A 1 -12.45 16.65 -15.27
N ILE A 2 -11.99 16.40 -14.05
CA ILE A 2 -11.15 15.22 -13.76
C ILE A 2 -12.06 13.98 -13.78
N ASP A 3 -11.61 12.93 -14.47
CA ASP A 3 -12.30 11.64 -14.52
C ASP A 3 -11.81 10.78 -13.35
N ILE A 4 -12.61 10.72 -12.29
CA ILE A 4 -12.28 9.98 -11.06
C ILE A 4 -12.22 8.47 -11.33
N GLY A 5 -13.06 7.94 -12.22
CA GLY A 5 -13.01 6.52 -12.60
C GLY A 5 -11.65 6.14 -13.17
N LYS A 6 -11.10 6.99 -14.06
CA LYS A 6 -9.73 6.80 -14.58
C LYS A 6 -8.66 6.91 -13.48
N GLN A 7 -8.83 7.79 -12.50
CA GLN A 7 -7.89 7.89 -11.37
C GLN A 7 -7.92 6.64 -10.49
N VAL A 8 -9.10 6.09 -10.21
CA VAL A 8 -9.25 4.83 -9.48
C VAL A 8 -8.55 3.69 -10.22
N SER A 9 -8.79 3.54 -11.53
CA SER A 9 -8.11 2.50 -12.34
C SER A 9 -6.60 2.69 -12.36
N PHE A 10 -6.12 3.92 -12.59
CA PHE A 10 -4.69 4.25 -12.61
C PHE A 10 -3.98 3.82 -11.32
N TRP A 11 -4.57 4.13 -10.16
CA TRP A 11 -4.00 3.74 -8.87
C TRP A 11 -4.05 2.23 -8.65
N ARG A 12 -5.14 1.55 -9.04
CA ARG A 12 -5.26 0.09 -8.90
C ARG A 12 -4.25 -0.66 -9.75
N GLU A 13 -4.12 -0.29 -11.02
CA GLU A 13 -3.18 -0.90 -11.96
C GLU A 13 -1.73 -0.69 -11.48
N GLY A 14 -1.38 0.55 -11.10
CA GLY A 14 -0.06 0.85 -10.57
C GLY A 14 0.22 0.14 -9.23
N ALA A 15 -0.80 -0.19 -8.44
CA ALA A 15 -0.63 -0.96 -7.21
C ALA A 15 -0.32 -2.44 -7.48
N VAL A 16 -0.85 -3.01 -8.57
CA VAL A 16 -0.53 -4.39 -9.02
C VAL A 16 0.93 -4.46 -9.46
N GLU A 17 1.35 -3.53 -10.32
CA GLU A 17 2.73 -3.48 -10.81
C GLU A 17 3.75 -3.36 -9.66
N ASP A 18 3.52 -2.42 -8.73
CA ASP A 18 4.43 -2.24 -7.58
C ASP A 18 4.46 -3.48 -6.67
N TRP A 19 3.34 -4.17 -6.52
CA TRP A 19 3.27 -5.38 -5.69
C TRP A 19 4.10 -6.52 -6.29
N GLU A 20 3.99 -6.76 -7.59
CA GLU A 20 4.80 -7.76 -8.30
C GLU A 20 6.30 -7.45 -8.19
N VAL A 21 6.67 -6.18 -8.36
CA VAL A 21 8.06 -5.73 -8.18
C VAL A 21 8.54 -5.95 -6.74
N ALA A 22 7.69 -5.66 -5.73
CA ALA A 22 8.01 -5.88 -4.33
C ALA A 22 8.40 -7.34 -4.06
N GLN A 23 7.60 -8.29 -4.56
CA GLN A 23 7.84 -9.72 -4.40
C GLN A 23 9.17 -10.14 -5.04
N HIS A 24 9.42 -9.77 -6.29
CA HIS A 24 10.67 -10.09 -6.99
C HIS A 24 11.91 -9.53 -6.27
N LEU A 25 11.84 -8.33 -5.72
CA LEU A 25 12.96 -7.70 -5.01
C LEU A 25 13.24 -8.38 -3.67
N VAL A 26 12.21 -8.75 -2.90
CA VAL A 26 12.41 -9.51 -1.66
C VAL A 26 13.01 -10.89 -1.96
N ASP A 27 12.51 -11.60 -2.96
CA ASP A 27 12.98 -12.95 -3.31
C ASP A 27 14.42 -12.95 -3.84
N SER A 28 14.81 -11.91 -4.60
CA SER A 28 16.19 -11.71 -5.04
C SER A 28 17.13 -11.19 -3.93
N GLY A 29 16.62 -10.85 -2.74
CA GLY A 29 17.39 -10.35 -1.60
C GLY A 29 17.64 -8.84 -1.58
N ARG A 30 17.03 -8.09 -2.50
CA ARG A 30 17.02 -6.62 -2.48
C ARG A 30 15.94 -6.12 -1.52
N VAL A 31 15.99 -6.59 -0.29
CA VAL A 31 14.90 -6.53 0.69
C VAL A 31 14.38 -5.12 0.97
N ARG A 32 15.26 -4.11 1.14
CA ARG A 32 14.82 -2.73 1.38
C ARG A 32 14.01 -2.16 0.21
N HIS A 33 14.46 -2.43 -1.01
CA HIS A 33 13.74 -2.00 -2.20
C HIS A 33 12.41 -2.76 -2.30
N GLY A 34 12.41 -4.06 -2.00
CA GLY A 34 11.18 -4.86 -1.97
C GLY A 34 10.15 -4.32 -0.98
N LEU A 35 10.55 -4.00 0.25
CA LEU A 35 9.66 -3.42 1.26
C LEU A 35 9.20 -2.00 0.89
N PHE A 36 10.06 -1.21 0.24
CA PHE A 36 9.67 0.09 -0.32
C PHE A 36 8.60 -0.05 -1.40
N PHE A 37 8.75 -0.98 -2.34
CA PHE A 37 7.73 -1.25 -3.35
C PHE A 37 6.44 -1.81 -2.74
N GLY A 38 6.55 -2.64 -1.69
CA GLY A 38 5.39 -3.10 -0.92
C GLY A 38 4.63 -1.94 -0.28
N HIS A 39 5.34 -0.95 0.25
CA HIS A 39 4.73 0.29 0.73
C HIS A 39 4.02 1.05 -0.40
N LEU A 40 4.68 1.23 -1.55
CA LEU A 40 4.09 1.97 -2.68
C LEU A 40 2.83 1.28 -3.21
N ALA A 41 2.82 -0.04 -3.29
CA ALA A 41 1.65 -0.81 -3.69
C ALA A 41 0.45 -0.57 -2.75
N LEU A 42 0.66 -0.62 -1.44
CA LEU A 42 -0.37 -0.28 -0.44
C LEU A 42 -0.81 1.18 -0.55
N GLU A 43 0.13 2.12 -0.71
CA GLU A 43 -0.15 3.56 -0.89
C GLU A 43 -1.08 3.76 -2.08
N LYS A 44 -0.76 3.16 -3.23
CA LYS A 44 -1.56 3.25 -4.45
C LYS A 44 -2.94 2.59 -4.28
N ALA A 45 -3.01 1.41 -3.68
CA ALA A 45 -4.29 0.74 -3.42
C ALA A 45 -5.21 1.62 -2.55
N LEU A 46 -4.68 2.18 -1.46
CA LEU A 46 -5.42 3.10 -0.59
C LEU A 46 -5.82 4.39 -1.32
N LYS A 47 -4.95 4.97 -2.15
CA LYS A 47 -5.29 6.14 -2.96
C LYS A 47 -6.42 5.89 -3.94
N ALA A 48 -6.55 4.68 -4.48
CA ALA A 48 -7.71 4.30 -5.28
C ALA A 48 -9.00 4.36 -4.44
N HIS A 49 -8.98 3.88 -3.19
CA HIS A 49 -10.12 3.97 -2.30
C HIS A 49 -10.43 5.42 -1.89
N VAL A 50 -9.42 6.24 -1.62
CA VAL A 50 -9.62 7.68 -1.36
C VAL A 50 -10.34 8.32 -2.54
N CYS A 51 -9.85 8.11 -3.77
CA CYS A 51 -10.50 8.70 -4.96
C CYS A 51 -11.96 8.26 -5.09
N ARG A 52 -12.25 6.97 -4.85
CA ARG A 52 -13.61 6.43 -4.89
C ARG A 52 -14.51 7.05 -3.81
N HIS A 53 -14.00 7.14 -2.58
CA HIS A 53 -14.77 7.58 -1.43
C HIS A 53 -15.05 9.09 -1.46
N THR A 54 -14.05 9.90 -1.81
CA THR A 54 -14.17 11.37 -1.79
C THR A 54 -14.66 11.97 -3.10
N SER A 55 -14.70 11.18 -4.18
CA SER A 55 -14.92 11.68 -5.54
C SER A 55 -13.95 12.80 -5.96
N ASP A 56 -12.72 12.78 -5.43
CA ASP A 56 -11.66 13.75 -5.69
C ASP A 56 -10.28 13.06 -5.83
N LEU A 57 -9.25 13.79 -6.23
CA LEU A 57 -7.89 13.30 -6.29
C LEU A 57 -7.36 12.94 -4.89
N ALA A 58 -6.76 11.76 -4.76
CA ALA A 58 -6.07 11.40 -3.53
C ALA A 58 -4.89 12.37 -3.24
N PRO A 59 -4.67 12.74 -1.97
CA PRO A 59 -3.63 13.69 -1.60
C PRO A 59 -2.23 13.12 -1.81
N ARG A 60 -1.23 13.99 -1.86
CA ARG A 60 0.20 13.61 -1.86
C ARG A 60 0.67 13.21 -0.45
N LEU A 61 -0.02 12.24 0.12
CA LEU A 61 0.26 11.66 1.42
C LEU A 61 0.85 10.25 1.24
N ARG A 62 1.73 9.87 2.18
CA ARG A 62 2.45 8.58 2.19
C ARG A 62 2.18 7.77 3.45
N ASN A 63 1.49 8.36 4.43
CA ASN A 63 1.11 7.64 5.63
C ASN A 63 -0.10 6.75 5.31
N LEU A 64 0.10 5.43 5.36
CA LEU A 64 -0.88 4.43 4.95
C LEU A 64 -2.10 4.41 5.87
N VAL A 65 -1.91 4.54 7.19
CA VAL A 65 -3.02 4.59 8.15
C VAL A 65 -3.90 5.81 7.87
N ARG A 66 -3.28 6.98 7.66
CA ARG A 66 -4.03 8.20 7.35
C ARG A 66 -4.72 8.14 5.99
N LEU A 67 -4.15 7.44 5.00
CA LEU A 67 -4.83 7.20 3.73
C LEU A 67 -6.04 6.29 3.89
N ALA A 68 -5.98 5.27 4.76
CA ALA A 68 -7.13 4.41 5.06
C ALA A 68 -8.28 5.18 5.73
N GLU A 69 -7.95 6.06 6.68
CA GLU A 69 -8.94 6.95 7.31
C GLU A 69 -9.63 7.85 6.27
N LEU A 70 -8.86 8.48 5.37
CA LEU A 70 -9.40 9.31 4.30
C LEU A 70 -10.22 8.52 3.27
N ALA A 71 -9.95 7.23 3.14
CA ALA A 71 -10.70 6.32 2.28
C ALA A 71 -12.01 5.83 2.91
N GLY A 72 -12.29 6.18 4.17
CA GLY A 72 -13.47 5.72 4.89
C GLY A 72 -13.50 4.20 5.11
N LEU A 73 -12.33 3.56 5.18
CA LEU A 73 -12.21 2.12 5.36
C LEU A 73 -12.25 1.75 6.85
N ASP A 74 -13.09 0.77 7.20
CA ASP A 74 -13.13 0.18 8.54
C ASP A 74 -12.14 -0.98 8.61
N LEU A 75 -10.90 -0.67 9.00
CA LEU A 75 -9.82 -1.63 9.14
C LEU A 75 -9.84 -2.27 10.52
N SER A 76 -9.50 -3.56 10.59
CA SER A 76 -9.20 -4.18 11.88
C SER A 76 -7.96 -3.56 12.53
N GLU A 77 -7.81 -3.73 13.84
CA GLU A 77 -6.58 -3.32 14.55
C GLU A 77 -5.33 -3.98 13.96
N GLU A 78 -5.45 -5.25 13.54
CA GLU A 78 -4.36 -5.99 12.89
C GLU A 78 -3.97 -5.38 11.55
N GLN A 79 -4.94 -5.10 10.67
CA GLN A 79 -4.70 -4.45 9.38
C GLN A 79 -4.08 -3.06 9.56
N THR A 80 -4.57 -2.29 10.53
CA THR A 80 -4.03 -0.98 10.89
C THR A 80 -2.59 -1.10 11.38
N GLY A 81 -2.29 -2.11 12.21
CA GLY A 81 -0.92 -2.40 12.67
C GLY A 81 0.04 -2.71 11.53
N VAL A 82 -0.39 -3.50 10.55
CA VAL A 82 0.41 -3.81 9.35
C VAL A 82 0.67 -2.55 8.50
N LEU A 83 -0.34 -1.70 8.29
CA LEU A 83 -0.14 -0.43 7.58
C LEU A 83 0.82 0.51 8.32
N ALA A 84 0.75 0.53 9.65
CA ALA A 84 1.66 1.31 10.49
C ALA A 84 3.11 0.81 10.37
N GLU A 85 3.31 -0.51 10.39
CA GLU A 85 4.62 -1.14 10.21
C GLU A 85 5.23 -0.86 8.83
N MET A 86 4.40 -0.76 7.78
CA MET A 86 4.88 -0.50 6.42
C MET A 86 5.28 0.96 6.17
N ASN A 87 4.89 1.92 7.04
CA ASN A 87 5.17 3.34 6.85
C ASN A 87 6.66 3.73 6.78
N PRO A 88 7.55 3.21 7.67
CA PRO A 88 8.97 3.57 7.67
C PRO A 88 9.67 3.25 6.34
N HIS A 89 9.25 2.20 5.65
CA HIS A 89 9.88 1.76 4.40
C HIS A 89 9.82 2.80 3.27
N ASN A 90 8.86 3.73 3.30
CA ASN A 90 8.85 4.87 2.39
C ASN A 90 10.05 5.81 2.57
N ILE A 91 10.50 6.02 3.80
CA ILE A 91 11.65 6.86 4.10
C ILE A 91 12.95 6.10 3.84
N GLU A 92 13.03 4.86 4.33
CA GLU A 92 14.22 4.01 4.16
C GLU A 92 14.54 3.72 2.69
N GLY A 93 13.53 3.55 1.84
CA GLY A 93 13.74 3.35 0.40
C GLY A 93 14.27 4.59 -0.34
N ARG A 94 14.20 5.79 0.26
CA ARG A 94 14.56 7.07 -0.37
C ARG A 94 15.84 7.69 0.17
N TYR A 95 16.17 7.45 1.44
CA TYR A 95 17.20 8.20 2.16
C TYR A 95 18.21 7.24 2.81
N PRO A 96 19.40 7.04 2.19
CA PRO A 96 20.43 6.15 2.72
C PRO A 96 20.94 6.51 4.12
N ASP A 97 20.83 7.77 4.52
CA ASP A 97 21.20 8.31 5.83
C ASP A 97 20.17 7.98 6.94
N ARG A 98 19.00 7.46 6.58
CA ARG A 98 17.90 7.13 7.50
C ARG A 98 17.61 5.64 7.60
N LEU A 99 18.56 4.81 7.18
CA LEU A 99 18.43 3.36 7.20
C LEU A 99 18.59 2.82 8.63
N GLY A 100 17.60 2.07 9.12
CA GLY A 100 17.79 1.16 10.26
C GLY A 100 18.70 -0.03 9.90
N PRO A 101 18.81 -1.06 10.74
CA PRO A 101 19.45 -2.33 10.36
C PRO A 101 18.82 -2.93 9.09
N VAL A 102 19.60 -3.67 8.30
CA VAL A 102 19.05 -4.36 7.11
C VAL A 102 18.24 -5.55 7.62
N PRO A 103 16.92 -5.64 7.36
CA PRO A 103 16.15 -6.80 7.75
C PRO A 103 16.64 -8.03 7.00
N SER A 104 16.60 -9.19 7.63
CA SER A 104 16.89 -10.44 6.95
C SER A 104 15.85 -10.71 5.85
N ARG A 105 16.21 -11.59 4.90
CA ARG A 105 15.25 -12.02 3.86
C ARG A 105 14.04 -12.74 4.47
N ALA A 106 14.21 -13.45 5.59
CA ALA A 106 13.12 -14.14 6.29
C ALA A 106 12.14 -13.14 6.91
N GLU A 107 12.65 -12.17 7.67
CA GLU A 107 11.83 -11.09 8.26
C GLU A 107 11.11 -10.29 7.18
N SER A 108 11.81 -9.96 6.09
CA SER A 108 11.24 -9.20 4.97
C SER A 108 10.11 -9.96 4.27
N ARG A 109 10.23 -11.29 4.12
CA ARG A 109 9.16 -12.14 3.60
C ARG A 109 7.96 -12.21 4.53
N GLN A 110 8.19 -12.31 5.84
CA GLN A 110 7.12 -12.34 6.82
C GLN A 110 6.36 -11.01 6.87
N CYS A 111 7.09 -9.88 6.82
CA CYS A 111 6.50 -8.55 6.71
C CYS A 111 5.66 -8.43 5.43
N LEU A 112 6.23 -8.80 4.27
CA LEU A 112 5.51 -8.74 2.99
C LEU A 112 4.30 -9.69 2.94
N SER A 113 4.36 -10.85 3.62
CA SER A 113 3.23 -11.77 3.73
C SER A 113 2.05 -11.17 4.48
N ARG A 114 2.29 -10.49 5.60
CA ARG A 114 1.21 -9.79 6.33
C ARG A 114 0.68 -8.59 5.55
N ALA A 115 1.56 -7.84 4.89
CA ALA A 115 1.16 -6.78 3.97
C ALA A 115 0.31 -7.31 2.81
N LYS A 116 0.54 -8.56 2.37
CA LYS A 116 -0.22 -9.21 1.29
C LYS A 116 -1.68 -9.39 1.68
N GLU A 117 -1.95 -9.81 2.91
CA GLU A 117 -3.32 -10.02 3.40
C GLU A 117 -4.10 -8.70 3.39
N VAL A 118 -3.46 -7.59 3.82
CA VAL A 118 -4.06 -6.25 3.73
C VAL A 118 -4.26 -5.83 2.27
N TYR A 119 -3.26 -6.05 1.40
CA TYR A 119 -3.33 -5.71 -0.02
C TYR A 119 -4.47 -6.45 -0.74
N GLU A 120 -4.61 -7.76 -0.49
CA GLU A 120 -5.68 -8.58 -1.06
C GLU A 120 -7.05 -8.16 -0.52
N TRP A 121 -7.14 -7.84 0.78
CA TRP A 121 -8.37 -7.30 1.36
C TRP A 121 -8.78 -5.98 0.69
N LEU A 122 -7.86 -5.03 0.52
CA LEU A 122 -8.12 -3.76 -0.17
C LEU A 122 -8.64 -4.01 -1.60
N ARG A 123 -8.01 -4.94 -2.33
CA ARG A 123 -8.46 -5.29 -3.69
C ARG A 123 -9.88 -5.86 -3.70
N ALA A 124 -10.23 -6.70 -2.73
CA ALA A 124 -11.56 -7.29 -2.62
C ALA A 124 -12.65 -6.24 -2.38
N GLN A 125 -12.33 -5.12 -1.71
CA GLN A 125 -13.28 -4.01 -1.48
C GLN A 125 -13.75 -3.30 -2.77
N PHE A 126 -13.16 -3.57 -3.93
CA PHE A 126 -13.65 -3.10 -5.23
C PHE A 126 -14.65 -4.06 -5.90
N SER A 127 -14.74 -5.29 -5.43
CA SER A 127 -15.63 -6.32 -5.96
C SER A 127 -16.94 -6.45 -5.18
N ASP A 128 -17.05 -5.75 -4.03
CA ASP A 128 -18.20 -5.85 -3.14
C ASP A 128 -19.33 -4.87 -3.56
N PRO A 129 -20.52 -5.35 -3.93
CA PRO A 129 -21.63 -4.49 -4.33
C PRO A 129 -22.23 -3.67 -3.17
N CYS A 130 -21.93 -4.02 -1.91
CA CYS A 130 -22.41 -3.31 -0.72
C CYS A 130 -21.57 -2.08 -0.33
N ALA A 131 -20.43 -1.80 -0.98
CA ALA A 131 -19.59 -0.64 -0.67
C ALA A 131 -20.11 0.70 -1.23
N ASN A 132 -21.30 0.70 -1.85
CA ASN A 132 -21.95 1.86 -2.48
C ASN A 132 -23.32 2.18 -1.85
N THR A 133 -23.51 1.94 -0.55
CA THR A 133 -24.69 2.39 0.21
C THR A 133 -24.30 3.26 1.37
#